data_AF-A0A925ZTM8-F1
#
_entry.id   AF-A0A925ZTM8-F1
#
_cell.length_a   1.000
_cell.length_b   1.000
_cell.length_c   1.000
_cell.angle_alpha   90.00
_cell.angle_beta   90.00
_cell.angle_gamma   90.00
#
_symmetry.space_group_name_H-M   'P 1'
#
loop_
_entity.id
_entity.type
_entity.pdbx_description
1 polymer ?
#
loop_
_entity_poly.entity_id
_entity_poly.type
_entity_poly.pdbx_seq_one_letter_code
_entity_poly.pdbx_strand_id
1 'polypeptide(L)'
;MEPIAIPPIDWGVLGPITALVAWAIALLVVDAFFIPAGSKRVTGYLAIAGLVVATAVGVPYWGAPDQSTFSGMIVLDSFSLTLGWIFMLIAAITIAISLDYLPRQGIERGEYYVLLLMATGGMMLLAQGTDLIVLF
;
A
#
# COMPACT_ATOMS: atom_id res chain seq x y z
N MET A 1 -16.70 -0.47 -40.61
CA MET A 1 -15.62 -0.71 -39.65
C MET A 1 -16.27 -0.64 -38.29
N GLU A 2 -16.37 -1.74 -37.55
CA GLU A 2 -16.83 -1.66 -36.16
C GLU A 2 -15.83 -0.79 -35.37
N PRO A 3 -16.30 0.20 -34.60
CA PRO A 3 -15.42 1.03 -33.80
C PRO A 3 -14.71 0.17 -32.76
N ILE A 4 -13.41 0.38 -32.56
CA ILE A 4 -12.63 -0.28 -31.51
C ILE A 4 -13.22 0.16 -30.16
N ALA A 5 -13.90 -0.74 -29.47
CA ALA A 5 -14.41 -0.50 -28.13
C ALA A 5 -13.24 -0.54 -27.14
N ILE A 6 -12.88 0.61 -26.59
CA ILE A 6 -11.85 0.70 -25.55
C ILE A 6 -12.49 0.21 -24.24
N PRO A 7 -11.95 -0.83 -23.59
CA PRO A 7 -12.48 -1.25 -22.30
C PRO A 7 -12.34 -0.10 -21.30
N PRO A 8 -13.39 0.22 -20.52
CA PRO A 8 -13.33 1.29 -19.55
C PRO A 8 -12.29 0.94 -18.46
N ILE A 9 -11.40 1.88 -18.15
CA ILE A 9 -10.42 1.75 -17.08
C ILE A 9 -11.01 2.38 -15.83
N ASP A 10 -11.34 1.54 -14.84
CA ASP A 10 -11.75 2.00 -13.53
C ASP A 10 -10.52 2.17 -12.63
N TRP A 11 -10.24 3.42 -12.25
CA TRP A 11 -9.13 3.78 -11.36
C TRP A 11 -9.45 3.52 -9.89
N GLY A 12 -10.73 3.39 -9.53
CA GLY A 12 -11.16 3.12 -8.16
C GLY A 12 -10.67 1.78 -7.63
N VAL A 13 -10.58 0.77 -8.50
CA VAL A 13 -10.06 -0.58 -8.20
C VAL A 13 -8.65 -0.51 -7.61
N LEU A 14 -7.82 0.43 -8.07
CA LEU A 14 -6.45 0.64 -7.59
C LEU A 14 -6.35 1.60 -6.40
N GLY A 15 -7.47 2.13 -5.90
CA GLY A 15 -7.51 3.18 -4.87
C GLY A 15 -6.67 2.87 -3.63
N PRO A 16 -6.85 1.72 -2.96
CA PRO A 16 -6.10 1.38 -1.75
C PRO A 16 -4.59 1.27 -1.98
N ILE A 17 -4.19 0.62 -3.09
CA ILE A 17 -2.78 0.41 -3.44
C ILE A 17 -2.12 1.76 -3.79
N THR A 18 -2.76 2.54 -4.65
CA THR A 18 -2.24 3.84 -5.09
C THR A 18 -2.13 4.82 -3.94
N ALA A 19 -3.11 4.84 -3.03
CA ALA A 19 -3.04 5.63 -1.81
C ALA A 19 -1.83 5.24 -0.94
N LEU A 20 -1.59 3.94 -0.74
CA LEU A 20 -0.47 3.45 0.06
C LEU A 20 0.89 3.77 -0.58
N VAL A 21 1.04 3.50 -1.88
CA VAL A 21 2.29 3.74 -2.62
C VAL A 21 2.58 5.23 -2.74
N ALA A 22 1.56 6.06 -3.03
CA ALA A 22 1.72 7.51 -3.05
C ALA A 22 2.14 8.04 -1.68
N TRP A 23 1.56 7.52 -0.59
CA TRP A 23 1.97 7.87 0.76
C TRP A 23 3.41 7.44 1.06
N ALA A 24 3.82 6.24 0.65
CA ALA A 24 5.19 5.76 0.83
C ALA A 24 6.21 6.66 0.10
N ILE A 25 5.92 7.07 -1.14
CA ILE A 25 6.75 8.00 -1.90
C ILE A 25 6.79 9.38 -1.21
N ALA A 26 5.65 9.91 -0.79
CA ALA A 26 5.59 11.18 -0.07
C ALA A 26 6.40 11.11 1.24
N LEU A 27 6.27 10.01 1.98
CA LEU A 27 7.02 9.76 3.22
C LEU A 27 8.53 9.68 2.96
N LEU A 28 8.97 9.08 1.86
CA LEU A 28 10.38 9.06 1.46
C LEU A 28 10.93 10.47 1.24
N VAL A 29 10.19 11.30 0.49
CA VAL A 29 10.58 12.69 0.24
C VAL A 29 10.60 13.48 1.55
N VAL A 30 9.59 13.32 2.39
CA VAL A 30 9.54 13.99 3.70
C VAL A 30 10.70 13.55 4.59
N ASP A 31 11.02 12.25 4.65
CA ASP A 31 12.12 11.74 5.45
C ASP A 31 13.49 12.21 4.96
N ALA A 32 13.67 12.31 3.64
CA ALA A 32 14.92 12.73 3.03
C ALA A 32 15.20 14.23 3.19
N PHE A 33 14.18 15.09 3.09
CA PHE A 33 14.36 16.54 3.08
C PHE A 33 14.03 17.23 4.41
N PHE A 34 13.10 16.69 5.21
CA PHE A 34 12.53 17.41 6.35
C PHE A 34 12.78 16.75 7.71
N ILE A 35 13.12 15.45 7.78
CA ILE A 35 13.27 14.74 9.06
C ILE A 35 14.75 14.61 9.46
N PRO A 36 15.20 15.26 10.55
CA PRO A 36 16.55 15.13 11.07
C PRO A 36 16.88 13.69 11.48
N ALA A 37 18.17 13.32 11.40
CA ALA A 37 18.66 11.98 11.73
C ALA A 37 18.31 11.49 13.15
N GLY A 38 18.03 12.40 14.09
CA GLY A 38 17.72 12.07 15.49
C GLY A 38 16.24 11.83 15.83
N SER A 39 15.31 11.92 14.87
CA SER A 39 13.86 11.80 15.12
C SER A 39 13.15 10.84 14.18
N LYS A 40 13.77 9.70 13.84
CA LYS A 40 13.24 8.75 12.85
C LYS A 40 12.02 7.95 13.34
N ARG A 41 11.72 7.98 14.66
CA ARG A 41 10.43 7.56 15.22
C ARG A 41 9.23 8.27 14.58
N VAL A 42 9.37 9.54 14.19
CA VAL A 42 8.29 10.29 13.51
C VAL A 42 7.92 9.62 12.19
N THR A 43 8.90 9.13 11.44
CA THR A 43 8.71 8.41 10.18
C THR A 43 7.88 7.13 10.37
N GLY A 44 8.10 6.41 11.48
CA GLY A 44 7.30 5.23 11.82
C GLY A 44 5.83 5.57 12.14
N TYR A 45 5.56 6.64 12.90
CA TYR A 45 4.18 7.09 13.15
C TYR A 45 3.48 7.55 11.87
N LEU A 46 4.18 8.28 11.00
CA LEU A 46 3.66 8.67 9.69
C LEU A 46 3.41 7.47 8.77
N ALA A 47 4.19 6.40 8.88
CA ALA A 47 3.95 5.17 8.14
C ALA A 47 2.66 4.47 8.59
N ILE A 48 2.39 4.42 9.91
CA ILE A 48 1.10 3.92 10.45
C ILE A 48 -0.06 4.77 9.92
N ALA A 49 0.08 6.09 9.88
CA ALA A 49 -0.95 6.97 9.32
C ALA A 49 -1.26 6.62 7.85
N GLY A 50 -0.24 6.32 7.05
CA GLY A 50 -0.41 5.84 5.67
C GLY A 50 -1.22 4.56 5.55
N LEU A 51 -0.94 3.57 6.41
CA LEU A 51 -1.71 2.32 6.45
C LEU A 51 -3.18 2.56 6.81
N VAL A 52 -3.45 3.47 7.75
CA VAL A 52 -4.83 3.84 8.13
C VAL A 52 -5.55 4.50 6.97
N VAL A 53 -4.90 5.44 6.27
CA VAL A 53 -5.46 6.11 5.09
C VAL A 53 -5.78 5.10 3.98
N ALA A 54 -4.83 4.21 3.64
CA ALA A 54 -5.04 3.19 2.63
C ALA A 54 -6.18 2.21 2.99
N THR A 55 -6.27 1.83 4.27
CA THR A 55 -7.38 1.01 4.77
C THR A 55 -8.71 1.73 4.62
N ALA A 56 -8.78 3.02 5.02
CA ALA A 56 -9.99 3.83 4.90
C ALA A 56 -10.46 3.99 3.44
N VAL A 57 -9.54 4.12 2.49
CA VAL A 57 -9.85 4.16 1.05
C VAL A 57 -10.45 2.83 0.56
N GLY A 58 -10.08 1.70 1.18
CA GLY A 58 -10.62 0.37 0.84
C GLY A 58 -11.99 0.06 1.44
N VAL A 59 -12.40 0.71 2.54
CA VAL A 59 -13.68 0.44 3.23
C VAL A 59 -14.91 0.51 2.32
N PRO A 60 -15.06 1.50 1.42
CA PRO A 60 -16.24 1.58 0.54
C PRO A 60 -16.40 0.41 -0.42
N TYR A 61 -15.32 -0.32 -0.71
CA TYR A 61 -15.33 -1.48 -1.60
C TYR A 61 -15.73 -2.78 -0.87
N TRP A 62 -15.82 -2.75 0.46
CA TRP A 62 -16.21 -3.92 1.23
C TRP A 62 -17.71 -4.21 1.06
N GLY A 63 -18.04 -5.37 0.49
CA GLY A 63 -19.42 -5.75 0.17
C GLY A 63 -20.01 -5.04 -1.05
N ALA A 64 -19.20 -4.24 -1.77
CA ALA A 64 -19.56 -3.75 -3.09
C ALA A 64 -19.45 -4.90 -4.13
N PRO A 65 -20.12 -4.80 -5.29
CA PRO A 65 -19.92 -5.74 -6.38
C PRO A 65 -18.45 -5.78 -6.81
N ASP A 66 -17.97 -6.97 -7.17
CA ASP A 66 -16.60 -7.17 -7.65
C ASP A 66 -16.33 -6.28 -8.87
N GLN A 67 -15.21 -5.57 -8.83
CA GLN A 67 -14.79 -4.66 -9.90
C GLN A 67 -13.49 -5.16 -10.50
N SER A 68 -13.36 -4.98 -11.81
CA SER A 68 -12.14 -5.35 -12.53
C SER A 68 -11.70 -4.21 -13.43
N THR A 69 -10.40 -4.12 -13.65
CA THR A 69 -9.79 -3.12 -14.53
C THR A 69 -8.68 -3.76 -15.37
N PHE A 70 -8.17 -3.03 -16.36
CA PHE A 70 -7.19 -3.54 -17.34
C PHE A 70 -7.61 -4.86 -18.00
N SER A 71 -8.82 -4.93 -18.56
CA SER A 71 -9.32 -6.15 -19.21
C SER A 71 -9.35 -7.38 -18.30
N GLY A 72 -9.52 -7.18 -16.99
CA GLY A 72 -9.63 -8.26 -16.03
C GLY A 72 -8.30 -8.78 -15.49
N MET A 73 -7.18 -8.09 -15.74
CA MET A 73 -5.86 -8.42 -15.18
C MET A 73 -5.73 -8.10 -13.69
N ILE A 74 -6.52 -7.13 -13.22
CA ILE A 74 -6.59 -6.72 -11.82
C ILE A 74 -8.06 -6.73 -11.40
N VAL A 75 -8.34 -7.43 -10.31
CA VAL A 75 -9.68 -7.58 -9.75
C VAL A 75 -9.65 -7.13 -8.29
N LEU A 76 -10.63 -6.31 -7.92
CA LEU A 76 -10.93 -5.96 -6.54
C LEU A 76 -12.22 -6.65 -6.14
N ASP A 77 -12.06 -7.80 -5.48
CA ASP A 77 -13.12 -8.56 -4.85
C ASP A 77 -12.96 -8.54 -3.32
N SER A 78 -13.88 -9.20 -2.62
CA SER A 78 -13.81 -9.31 -1.15
C SER A 78 -12.56 -10.07 -0.66
N PHE A 79 -12.00 -10.98 -1.45
CA PHE A 79 -10.85 -11.79 -1.07
C PHE A 79 -9.55 -10.96 -1.14
N SER A 80 -9.28 -10.30 -2.26
CA SER A 80 -8.13 -9.42 -2.45
C SER A 80 -8.15 -8.25 -1.47
N LEU A 81 -9.34 -7.69 -1.17
CA LEU A 81 -9.48 -6.63 -0.17
C LEU A 81 -9.18 -7.14 1.25
N THR A 82 -9.67 -8.33 1.61
CA THR A 82 -9.37 -8.95 2.92
C THR A 82 -7.87 -9.23 3.07
N LEU A 83 -7.23 -9.80 2.04
CA LEU A 83 -5.78 -10.03 2.06
C LEU A 83 -5.00 -8.72 2.18
N GLY A 84 -5.41 -7.67 1.46
CA GLY A 84 -4.81 -6.36 1.57
C GLY A 84 -4.87 -5.81 3.00
N TRP A 85 -6.01 -5.94 3.68
CA TRP A 85 -6.16 -5.55 5.08
C TRP A 85 -5.30 -6.39 6.03
N ILE A 86 -5.17 -7.69 5.78
CA ILE A 86 -4.26 -8.56 6.55
C ILE A 86 -2.80 -8.09 6.37
N PHE A 87 -2.36 -7.79 5.15
CA PHE A 87 -1.00 -7.30 4.90
C PHE A 87 -0.74 -5.95 5.56
N MET A 88 -1.71 -5.03 5.52
CA MET A 88 -1.60 -3.75 6.19
C MET A 88 -1.58 -3.89 7.72
N LEU A 89 -2.35 -4.81 8.28
CA LEU A 89 -2.31 -5.12 9.72
C LEU A 89 -0.95 -5.68 10.13
N ILE A 90 -0.40 -6.63 9.36
CA ILE A 90 0.94 -7.18 9.59
C ILE A 90 1.98 -6.06 9.53
N ALA A 91 1.92 -5.21 8.50
CA ALA A 91 2.82 -4.06 8.37
C ALA A 91 2.72 -3.11 9.58
N ALA A 92 1.51 -2.81 10.06
CA ALA A 92 1.30 -1.97 11.23
C ALA A 92 1.94 -2.56 12.50
N ILE A 93 1.77 -3.86 12.73
CA ILE A 93 2.40 -4.58 13.85
C ILE A 93 3.93 -4.57 13.70
N THR A 94 4.44 -4.82 12.49
CA THR A 94 5.88 -4.76 12.21
C THR A 94 6.45 -3.36 12.49
N ILE A 95 5.76 -2.29 12.09
CA ILE A 95 6.17 -0.92 12.39
C ILE A 95 6.18 -0.67 13.89
N ALA A 96 5.13 -1.08 14.60
CA ALA A 96 4.99 -0.89 16.04
C ALA A 96 6.15 -1.54 16.81
N ILE A 97 6.54 -2.77 16.43
CA ILE A 97 7.70 -3.47 17.01
C ILE A 97 9.00 -2.73 16.66
N SER A 98 9.15 -2.31 15.40
CA SER A 98 10.35 -1.65 14.90
C SER A 98 10.63 -0.27 15.53
N LEU A 99 9.61 0.43 16.03
CA LEU A 99 9.76 1.73 16.73
C LEU A 99 10.64 1.63 18.00
N ASP A 100 10.63 0.49 18.68
CA ASP A 100 11.49 0.24 19.84
C ASP A 100 12.73 -0.58 19.49
N TYR A 101 12.62 -1.50 18.52
CA TYR A 101 13.73 -2.35 18.14
C TYR A 101 14.87 -1.60 17.44
N LEU A 102 14.56 -0.74 16.45
CA LEU A 102 15.58 -0.06 15.64
C LEU A 102 16.46 0.92 16.45
N PRO A 103 15.91 1.77 17.35
CA PRO A 103 16.74 2.63 18.19
C PRO A 103 17.63 1.83 19.15
N ARG A 104 17.13 0.72 19.71
CA ARG A 104 17.90 -0.16 20.61
C ARG A 104 19.11 -0.79 19.93
N GLN A 105 19.01 -1.05 18.63
CA GLN A 105 20.08 -1.62 17.82
C GLN A 105 20.99 -0.55 17.18
N GLY A 106 20.69 0.74 17.37
CA GLY A 106 21.48 1.84 16.79
C GLY A 106 21.40 1.94 15.25
N ILE A 107 20.38 1.32 14.64
CA ILE A 107 20.17 1.27 13.18
C ILE A 107 18.89 1.99 12.75
N GLU A 108 18.50 3.03 13.49
CA GLU A 108 17.30 3.80 13.21
C GLU A 108 17.41 4.54 11.86
N ARG A 109 16.71 4.02 10.84
CA ARG A 109 16.66 4.60 9.49
C ARG A 109 15.22 4.76 9.05
N GLY A 110 14.85 5.95 8.59
CA GLY A 110 13.49 6.25 8.11
C GLY A 110 13.11 5.46 6.86
N GLU A 111 14.09 5.20 5.98
CA GLU A 111 13.93 4.40 4.75
C GLU A 111 13.35 3.01 5.01
N TYR A 112 13.62 2.40 6.18
CA TYR A 112 13.07 1.10 6.55
C TYR A 112 11.55 1.09 6.47
N TYR A 113 10.90 2.13 7.00
CA TYR A 113 9.44 2.21 7.02
C TYR A 113 8.88 2.42 5.60
N VAL A 114 9.55 3.21 4.78
CA VAL A 114 9.16 3.42 3.37
C VAL A 114 9.22 2.11 2.59
N LEU A 115 10.33 1.38 2.70
CA LEU A 115 10.51 0.11 2.01
C LEU A 115 9.48 -0.92 2.44
N LEU A 116 9.13 -0.93 3.74
CA LEU A 116 8.07 -1.77 4.26
C LEU A 116 6.71 -1.43 3.64
N LEU A 117 6.33 -0.15 3.55
CA LEU A 117 5.08 0.26 2.90
C LEU A 117 5.06 -0.09 1.40
N MET A 118 6.17 0.10 0.70
CA MET A 118 6.31 -0.28 -0.70
C MET A 118 6.17 -1.79 -0.91
N ALA A 119 6.78 -2.60 -0.04
CA ALA A 119 6.62 -4.05 -0.05
C ALA A 119 5.15 -4.46 0.21
N THR A 120 4.47 -3.80 1.15
CA THR A 120 3.03 -4.01 1.38
C THR A 120 2.20 -3.66 0.16
N GLY A 121 2.49 -2.54 -0.52
CA GLY A 121 1.84 -2.18 -1.78
C GLY A 121 2.01 -3.26 -2.86
N GLY A 122 3.23 -3.83 -2.98
CA GLY A 122 3.49 -4.96 -3.87
C GLY A 122 2.68 -6.20 -3.51
N MET A 123 2.63 -6.57 -2.22
CA MET A 123 1.81 -7.71 -1.75
C MET A 123 0.31 -7.51 -2.03
N MET A 124 -0.19 -6.28 -1.90
CA MET A 124 -1.57 -5.95 -2.25
C MET A 124 -1.83 -6.09 -3.76
N LEU A 125 -0.89 -5.65 -4.60
CA LEU A 125 -0.98 -5.81 -6.05
C LEU A 125 -1.03 -7.29 -6.45
N LEU A 126 -0.18 -8.12 -5.85
CA LEU A 126 -0.18 -9.57 -6.05
C LEU A 126 -1.51 -10.21 -5.64
N ALA A 127 -2.14 -9.75 -4.56
CA ALA A 127 -3.44 -10.27 -4.14
C ALA A 127 -4.59 -9.90 -5.09
N GLN A 128 -4.46 -8.81 -5.85
CA GLN A 128 -5.45 -8.39 -6.85
C GLN A 128 -5.17 -8.94 -8.26
N GLY A 129 -3.95 -9.44 -8.50
CA GLY A 129 -3.50 -9.92 -9.81
C GLY A 129 -4.14 -11.24 -10.19
N THR A 130 -4.79 -11.27 -11.35
CA THR A 130 -5.38 -12.47 -11.96
C THR A 130 -4.58 -12.93 -13.18
N ASP A 131 -3.70 -12.09 -13.70
CA ASP A 131 -2.82 -12.38 -14.83
C ASP A 131 -1.38 -12.68 -14.37
N LEU A 132 -0.70 -13.60 -15.07
CA LEU A 132 0.68 -13.98 -14.74
C LEU A 132 1.66 -12.80 -14.85
N ILE A 133 1.42 -11.86 -15.77
CA ILE A 133 2.26 -10.66 -15.92
C ILE A 133 2.15 -9.74 -14.70
N VAL A 134 1.00 -9.73 -14.01
CA VAL A 134 0.83 -8.96 -12.75
C VAL A 134 1.48 -9.68 -11.58
N LEU A 135 1.55 -11.01 -11.64
CA LEU A 135 2.06 -11.85 -10.57
C LEU A 135 3.60 -11.90 -10.52
N PHE A 136 4.29 -11.74 -11.66
CA PHE A 136 5.75 -11.83 -11.79
C PHE A 136 6.42 -10.48 -12.05
#